data_AF-A0A958G053-F1
#
_entry.id   AF-A0A958G053-F1
#
_cell.length_a   1.000
_cell.length_b   1.000
_cell.length_c   1.000
_cell.angle_alpha   90.00
_cell.angle_beta   90.00
_cell.angle_gamma   90.00
#
_symmetry.space_group_name_H-M   'P 1'
#
loop_
_entity.id
_entity.type
_entity.pdbx_description
1 polymer ?
#
loop_
_entity_poly.entity_id
_entity_poly.type
_entity_poly.pdbx_seq_one_letter_code
_entity_poly.pdbx_strand_id
1 'polypeptide(L)'
;MSRSELDYLSDQRIRAEDILLGSLGFGEEASIVSLEATASGYSGRGAYLDGEEFQFESEDPLSEIEKWAIEIILRELASPVNGMGGKSSLLERRAG
;
A
#
# COMPACT_ATOMS: atom_id res chain seq x y z
N MET A 1 -13.53 -7.09 11.93
CA MET A 1 -13.29 -7.59 10.57
C MET A 1 -13.39 -9.11 10.60
N SER A 2 -14.25 -9.65 9.75
CA SER A 2 -14.35 -11.09 9.51
C SER A 2 -13.17 -11.57 8.64
N ARG A 3 -12.85 -12.86 8.70
CA ARG A 3 -11.75 -13.44 7.92
C ARG A 3 -11.94 -13.26 6.41
N SER A 4 -13.20 -13.27 5.95
CA SER A 4 -13.58 -13.07 4.55
C SER A 4 -13.35 -11.64 4.05
N GLU A 5 -13.46 -10.63 4.93
CA GLU A 5 -13.17 -9.23 4.57
C GLU A 5 -11.65 -8.99 4.42
N LEU A 6 -10.83 -9.69 5.21
CA LEU A 6 -9.37 -9.64 5.10
C LEU A 6 -8.89 -10.23 3.77
N ASP A 7 -9.40 -11.41 3.41
CA ASP A 7 -9.03 -12.08 2.15
C ASP A 7 -9.42 -11.22 0.93
N TYR A 8 -10.62 -10.62 0.96
CA TYR A 8 -11.10 -9.75 -0.11
C TYR A 8 -10.28 -8.45 -0.27
N LEU A 9 -9.84 -7.84 0.84
CA LEU A 9 -9.01 -6.64 0.80
C LEU A 9 -7.60 -6.95 0.29
N SER A 10 -7.02 -8.09 0.68
CA SER A 10 -5.75 -8.57 0.12
C SER A 10 -5.83 -8.76 -1.41
N ASP A 11 -6.95 -9.31 -1.92
CA ASP A 11 -7.17 -9.45 -3.36
C ASP A 11 -7.23 -8.10 -4.10
N GLN A 12 -7.83 -7.07 -3.50
CA GLN A 12 -7.92 -5.74 -4.12
C GLN A 12 -6.57 -5.05 -4.19
N ARG A 13 -5.77 -5.15 -3.13
CA ARG A 13 -4.42 -4.60 -3.10
C ARG A 13 -3.53 -5.21 -4.17
N ILE A 14 -3.49 -6.55 -4.24
CA ILE A 14 -2.65 -7.26 -5.23
C ILE A 14 -3.04 -6.84 -6.65
N ARG A 15 -4.35 -6.78 -6.95
CA ARG A 15 -4.81 -6.32 -8.27
C ARG A 15 -4.43 -4.87 -8.56
N ALA A 16 -4.51 -3.99 -7.57
CA ALA A 16 -4.12 -2.60 -7.73
C ALA A 16 -2.61 -2.46 -7.99
N GLU A 17 -1.77 -3.24 -7.31
CA GLU A 17 -0.33 -3.31 -7.56
C GLU A 17 -0.05 -3.83 -8.97
N ASP A 18 -0.68 -4.93 -9.41
CA ASP A 18 -0.53 -5.48 -10.77
C ASP A 18 -0.89 -4.46 -11.87
N ILE A 19 -1.93 -3.65 -11.66
CA ILE A 19 -2.36 -2.63 -12.63
C ILE A 19 -1.32 -1.51 -12.76
N LEU A 20 -0.83 -0.98 -11.63
CA LEU A 20 0.08 0.16 -11.62
C LEU A 20 1.51 -0.24 -11.96
N LEU A 21 1.99 -1.35 -11.41
CA LEU A 21 3.35 -1.83 -11.65
C LEU A 21 3.46 -2.54 -13.00
N GLY A 22 2.44 -3.29 -13.39
CA GLY A 22 2.40 -3.99 -14.67
C GLY A 22 2.41 -3.04 -15.88
N SER A 23 1.76 -1.88 -15.80
CA SER A 23 1.80 -0.88 -16.88
C SER A 23 3.17 -0.24 -17.07
N LEU A 24 3.97 -0.20 -16.00
CA LEU A 24 5.33 0.33 -15.97
C LEU A 24 6.41 -0.72 -16.27
N GLY A 25 6.01 -1.98 -16.48
CA GLY A 25 6.90 -3.09 -16.78
C GLY A 25 7.61 -3.70 -15.56
N PHE A 26 7.14 -3.39 -14.34
CA PHE A 26 7.57 -4.07 -13.13
C PHE A 26 6.87 -5.42 -13.00
N GLY A 27 7.59 -6.44 -12.53
CA GLY A 27 7.08 -7.80 -12.40
C GLY A 27 6.14 -7.99 -11.21
N GLU A 28 5.44 -9.14 -11.21
CA GLU A 28 4.53 -9.60 -10.14
C GLU A 28 5.19 -9.79 -8.75
N GLU A 29 6.52 -9.72 -8.70
CA GLU A 29 7.33 -9.79 -7.47
C GLU A 29 7.56 -8.41 -6.82
N ALA A 30 7.02 -7.35 -7.41
CA ALA A 30 7.17 -5.99 -6.92
C ALA A 30 5.93 -5.55 -6.11
N SER A 31 6.16 -4.88 -4.98
CA SER A 31 5.09 -4.35 -4.12
C SER A 31 5.24 -2.85 -3.93
N ILE A 32 4.13 -2.13 -3.82
CA ILE A 32 4.13 -0.68 -3.61
C ILE A 32 4.33 -0.38 -2.12
N VAL A 33 5.36 0.41 -1.81
CA VAL A 33 5.73 0.84 -0.45
C VAL A 33 5.20 2.25 -0.16
N SER A 34 5.27 3.14 -1.15
CA SER A 34 4.69 4.47 -1.07
C SER A 34 4.17 4.91 -2.42
N LEU A 35 3.04 5.61 -2.44
CA LEU A 35 2.40 6.11 -3.65
C LEU A 35 1.90 7.54 -3.41
N GLU A 36 2.04 8.37 -4.42
CA GLU A 36 1.50 9.72 -4.47
C GLU A 36 0.85 9.96 -5.84
N ALA A 37 -0.38 10.47 -5.83
CA ALA A 37 -1.03 10.94 -7.05
C ALA A 37 -0.47 12.32 -7.44
N THR A 38 -0.06 12.49 -8.70
CA THR A 38 0.42 13.77 -9.22
C THR A 38 -0.69 14.48 -10.00
N ALA A 39 -0.42 15.68 -10.51
CA ALA A 39 -1.41 16.43 -11.29
C ALA A 39 -1.83 15.72 -12.60
N SER A 40 -0.92 14.92 -13.17
CA SER A 40 -1.11 14.28 -14.47
C SER A 40 -1.14 12.74 -14.38
N GLY A 41 -0.54 12.15 -13.34
CA GLY A 41 -0.36 10.71 -13.21
C GLY A 41 -0.07 10.30 -11.76
N TYR A 42 1.02 9.58 -11.53
CA TYR A 42 1.41 9.10 -10.20
C TYR A 42 2.91 8.83 -10.07
N SER A 43 3.43 8.91 -8.85
CA SER A 43 4.81 8.56 -8.53
C SER A 43 4.87 7.76 -7.23
N GLY A 44 5.94 7.00 -7.04
CA GLY A 44 6.04 6.18 -5.86
C GLY A 44 7.35 5.42 -5.73
N ARG A 45 7.36 4.56 -4.71
CA ARG A 45 8.45 3.62 -4.43
C ARG A 45 7.87 2.23 -4.26
N GLY A 46 8.55 1.26 -4.84
CA GLY A 46 8.27 -0.14 -4.64
C GLY A 46 9.50 -0.88 -4.13
N ALA A 47 9.27 -2.11 -3.69
CA ALA A 47 10.33 -3.04 -3.33
C ALA A 47 10.04 -4.41 -3.95
N TYR A 48 11.09 -5.09 -4.40
CA TYR A 48 11.01 -6.48 -4.82
C TYR A 48 11.11 -7.43 -3.62
N LEU A 49 10.79 -8.71 -3.84
CA LEU A 49 10.85 -9.75 -2.80
C LEU A 49 12.25 -9.95 -2.18
N ASP A 50 13.31 -9.60 -2.91
CA ASP A 50 14.69 -9.65 -2.42
C ASP A 50 15.08 -8.44 -1.55
N GLY A 51 14.18 -7.44 -1.45
CA GLY A 51 14.37 -6.21 -0.70
C GLY A 51 15.03 -5.08 -1.49
N GLU A 52 15.29 -5.26 -2.79
CA GLU A 52 15.73 -4.17 -3.66
C GLU A 52 14.59 -3.15 -3.85
N GLU A 53 14.87 -1.88 -3.56
CA GLU A 53 13.91 -0.79 -3.72
C GLU A 53 14.07 -0.09 -5.06
N PHE A 54 12.96 0.32 -5.66
CA PHE A 54 12.93 1.07 -6.90
C PHE A 54 11.98 2.26 -6.81
N GLN A 55 12.25 3.28 -7.63
CA GLN A 55 11.37 4.43 -7.82
C GLN A 55 10.63 4.28 -9.14
N PHE A 56 9.39 4.74 -9.15
CA PHE A 56 8.57 4.72 -10.36
C PHE A 56 7.76 6.01 -10.50
N GLU A 57 7.50 6.39 -11.75
CA GLU A 57 6.73 7.56 -12.11
C GLU A 57 5.99 7.28 -13.42
N SER A 58 4.74 7.74 -13.48
CA SER A 58 3.95 7.81 -14.69
C SER A 58 3.44 9.25 -14.84
N GLU A 59 3.75 9.85 -15.99
CA GLU A 59 3.25 11.17 -16.39
C GLU A 59 2.00 11.08 -17.27
N ASP A 60 1.55 9.86 -17.56
CA ASP A 60 0.40 9.60 -18.43
C ASP A 60 -0.93 9.90 -17.72
N PRO A 61 -1.95 10.36 -18.47
CA PRO A 61 -3.28 10.57 -17.92
C PRO A 61 -3.84 9.28 -17.32
N LEU A 62 -4.20 9.34 -16.03
CA LEU A 62 -4.78 8.21 -15.32
C LEU A 62 -6.06 7.70 -16.01
N SER A 63 -6.05 6.44 -16.41
CA SER A 63 -7.26 5.71 -16.80
C SER A 63 -8.18 5.46 -15.60
N GLU A 64 -9.44 5.10 -15.83
CA GLU A 64 -10.39 4.81 -14.74
C GLU A 64 -9.92 3.65 -13.84
N ILE A 65 -9.26 2.66 -14.42
CA ILE A 65 -8.74 1.50 -13.69
C ILE A 65 -7.51 1.86 -12.84
N GLU A 66 -6.64 2.74 -13.34
CA GLU A 66 -5.49 3.24 -12.57
C GLU A 66 -5.93 4.15 -11.42
N LYS A 67 -6.96 4.99 -11.64
CA LYS A 67 -7.55 5.80 -10.57
C LYS A 67 -8.06 4.92 -9.44
N TRP A 68 -8.82 3.88 -9.78
CA TRP A 68 -9.30 2.90 -8.80
C TRP A 68 -8.13 2.24 -8.06
N ALA A 69 -7.08 1.80 -8.77
CA ALA A 69 -5.92 1.17 -8.16
C ALA A 69 -5.21 2.11 -7.18
N ILE A 70 -4.97 3.37 -7.57
CA ILE A 70 -4.36 4.40 -6.71
C ILE A 70 -5.20 4.61 -5.44
N GLU A 71 -6.52 4.70 -5.56
CA GLU A 71 -7.41 4.87 -4.40
C GLU A 71 -7.31 3.71 -3.41
N ILE A 72 -7.24 2.47 -3.90
CA ILE A 72 -7.06 1.28 -3.05
C ILE A 72 -5.72 1.36 -2.31
N ILE A 73 -4.62 1.62 -3.01
CA ILE A 73 -3.29 1.67 -2.41
C ILE A 73 -3.18 2.81 -1.40
N LEU A 74 -3.65 4.01 -1.75
CA LEU A 74 -3.64 5.15 -0.83
C LEU A 74 -4.48 4.88 0.42
N ARG A 75 -5.64 4.22 0.27
CA ARG A 75 -6.48 3.84 1.42
C ARG A 75 -5.78 2.85 2.35
N GLU A 76 -5.09 1.86 1.80
CA GLU A 76 -4.35 0.86 2.57
C GLU A 76 -3.12 1.48 3.26
N LEU A 77 -2.36 2.33 2.55
CA LEU A 77 -1.20 3.05 3.11
C LEU A 77 -1.61 4.09 4.16
N ALA A 78 -2.75 4.74 3.99
CA ALA A 78 -3.28 5.73 4.94
C ALA A 78 -4.01 5.09 6.11
N SER A 79 -4.33 3.80 6.07
CA SER A 79 -4.90 3.09 7.20
C SER A 79 -3.80 2.85 8.24
N PRO A 80 -3.76 3.59 9.37
CA PRO A 80 -2.87 3.22 10.44
C PRO A 80 -3.35 1.84 10.90
N VAL A 81 -2.48 0.84 10.86
CA VAL A 81 -2.66 -0.40 11.61
C VAL A 81 -2.63 -0.02 13.10
N ASN A 82 -3.75 0.48 13.60
CA ASN A 82 -4.03 0.66 15.00
C ASN A 82 -4.59 -0.66 15.51
N GLY A 83 -3.75 -1.43 16.20
CA GLY A 83 -4.24 -2.40 17.18
C GLY A 83 -3.76 -3.84 17.05
N MET A 84 -2.45 -4.09 16.98
CA MET A 84 -1.93 -5.38 17.47
C MET A 84 -0.48 -5.28 17.97
N GLY A 85 -0.28 -4.57 19.09
CA GLY A 85 1.02 -4.57 19.78
C GLY A 85 1.00 -3.68 21.02
N GLY A 86 1.00 -4.31 22.21
CA GLY A 86 1.23 -3.59 23.48
C GLY A 86 0.23 -3.88 24.58
N LYS A 87 0.03 -5.15 24.96
CA LYS A 87 -0.39 -5.41 26.35
C LYS A 87 0.76 -5.03 27.27
N SER A 88 0.44 -4.23 28.28
CA SER A 88 1.20 -3.96 29.51
C SER A 88 2.53 -3.21 29.40
N SER A 89 2.43 -1.88 29.44
CA SER A 89 3.31 -1.10 30.30
C SER A 89 2.58 0.18 30.69
N LEU A 90 1.91 0.17 31.86
CA LEU A 90 1.61 1.37 32.68
C LEU A 90 0.63 1.06 33.82
N LEU A 91 1.11 0.34 34.84
CA LEU A 91 0.60 0.35 36.23
C LEU A 91 1.75 -0.31 37.03
N GLU A 92 2.43 0.27 38.01
CA GLU A 92 2.28 1.49 38.78
C GLU A 92 3.68 1.92 39.25
N ARG A 93 4.06 3.18 39.01
CA ARG A 93 4.99 3.88 39.89
C ARG A 93 4.15 4.82 40.74
N ARG A 94 3.67 4.33 41.88
CA ARG A 94 3.36 5.19 43.02
C ARG A 94 4.05 4.63 44.24
N ALA A 95 5.20 5.24 44.52
CA ALA A 95 5.68 5.40 45.87
C ALA A 95 4.71 6.31 46.63
N GLY A 96 4.40 5.91 47.85
CA GLY A 96 3.56 6.60 48.83
C GLY A 96 3.52 5.74 50.07
#